data_AF-A0A815JST4-F1
#
_entry.id   AF-A0A815JST4-F1
#
_cell.length_a   1.000
_cell.length_b   1.000
_cell.length_c   1.000
_cell.angle_alpha   90.00
_cell.angle_beta   90.00
_cell.angle_gamma   90.00
#
_symmetry.space_group_name_H-M   'P 1'
#
loop_
_entity.id
_entity.type
_entity.pdbx_description
1 polymer ?
#
loop_
_entity_poly.entity_id
_entity_poly.type
_entity_poly.pdbx_seq_one_letter_code
_entity_poly.pdbx_strand_id
1 'polypeptide(L)'
;MNGLPDDWQVFLNEVIVPIKPEPEVDNDQRLDDDWNEETDGSLESAKMEQAKLKAYYDSFPNIDDATNSTGLDVREATEFTESILRQLPSGDVAERSTMCHVLANLFANQNIPILFFDSAHGKNLHDASRNLAEIDLEDRPFVLKLKSSEGLKGSMRSETEHGKIKLARILNNAIDQNQSHPLMEDIRKRLSKAHKIDKNDIDFKIFYVGLFNVVYTLKDSTNISVESLIKLRKKLKHQFEQFIDAKIHPLLYRPSFDISFFNERGNRTFPSKSETHKVGPPGHTKRYFQPALWTRYGLNVIGKYEDGDTWLHPFLDPGNWYRAFHGTGNARSEDFGHADQSFDEQFASVDAVANIYKKGFKTARIAVYGAGVYCSPNPKGLYSVVPYYYLSLFTSDELEEVVWEKF
;
A
#
# COMPACT_ATOMS: atom_id res chain seq x y z
N MET A 1 -65.92 -9.21 -8.36
CA MET A 1 -65.15 -8.60 -9.46
C MET A 1 -64.08 -7.76 -8.78
N ASN A 2 -62.80 -8.11 -8.71
CA ASN A 2 -61.95 -8.95 -9.56
C ASN A 2 -61.10 -9.90 -8.69
N GLY A 3 -60.95 -11.14 -9.16
CA GLY A 3 -60.20 -12.20 -8.50
C GLY A 3 -58.70 -12.12 -8.77
N LEU A 4 -57.94 -12.63 -7.80
CA LEU A 4 -56.52 -12.97 -7.91
C LEU A 4 -56.37 -14.38 -8.54
N PRO A 5 -55.30 -14.67 -9.28
CA PRO A 5 -55.10 -15.96 -9.94
C PRO A 5 -54.71 -17.12 -9.01
N ASP A 6 -55.22 -18.30 -9.36
CA ASP A 6 -55.17 -19.60 -8.69
C ASP A 6 -53.95 -20.45 -9.11
N ASP A 7 -52.75 -20.09 -8.67
CA ASP A 7 -51.55 -20.89 -9.00
C ASP A 7 -50.55 -21.00 -7.84
N TRP A 8 -51.04 -21.29 -6.63
CA TRP A 8 -50.21 -21.81 -5.53
C TRP A 8 -51.00 -22.83 -4.69
N GLN A 9 -51.15 -24.05 -5.20
CA GLN A 9 -51.45 -25.21 -4.35
C GLN A 9 -50.91 -26.50 -5.00
N VAL A 10 -50.53 -27.43 -4.12
CA VAL A 10 -49.90 -28.76 -4.32
C VAL A 10 -48.38 -28.68 -4.65
N PHE A 11 -47.45 -28.96 -3.73
CA PHE A 11 -47.32 -30.15 -2.89
C PHE A 11 -46.53 -29.87 -1.60
N LEU A 12 -47.14 -30.16 -0.44
CA LEU A 12 -46.44 -30.59 0.78
C LEU A 12 -46.90 -32.02 1.04
N ASN A 13 -45.98 -32.98 0.95
CA ASN A 13 -45.92 -34.13 1.85
C ASN A 13 -44.61 -34.91 1.65
N GLU A 14 -43.96 -35.14 2.79
CA GLU A 14 -43.04 -36.25 3.10
C GLU A 14 -41.68 -36.31 2.38
N VAL A 15 -40.60 -35.94 3.08
CA VAL A 15 -39.58 -36.91 3.57
C VAL A 15 -38.88 -36.27 4.79
N ILE A 16 -39.09 -36.86 5.97
CA ILE A 16 -38.20 -36.66 7.13
C ILE A 16 -36.96 -37.51 6.84
N VAL A 17 -35.83 -36.86 6.53
CA VAL A 17 -34.52 -37.52 6.46
C VAL A 17 -33.86 -37.39 7.83
N PRO A 18 -33.43 -38.49 8.47
CA PRO A 18 -32.69 -38.40 9.72
C PRO A 18 -31.36 -37.68 9.47
N ILE A 19 -31.09 -36.64 10.27
CA ILE A 19 -29.79 -35.98 10.33
C ILE A 19 -28.77 -37.04 10.76
N LYS A 20 -27.94 -37.48 9.82
CA LYS A 20 -26.72 -38.23 10.14
C LYS A 20 -25.84 -37.33 11.01
N PRO A 21 -25.25 -37.82 12.11
CA PRO A 21 -24.24 -37.06 12.83
C PRO A 21 -23.14 -36.66 11.84
N GLU A 22 -22.72 -35.40 11.92
CA GLU A 22 -21.55 -34.91 11.20
C GLU A 22 -20.37 -35.86 11.46
N PRO A 23 -19.63 -36.29 10.43
CA PRO A 23 -18.43 -37.07 10.65
C PRO A 23 -17.46 -36.22 11.48
N GLU A 24 -17.02 -36.74 12.62
CA GLU A 24 -15.86 -36.21 13.32
C GLU A 24 -14.70 -36.15 12.31
N VAL A 25 -14.30 -34.93 11.96
CA VAL A 25 -13.12 -34.69 11.12
C VAL A 25 -11.92 -35.08 11.96
N ASP A 26 -11.37 -36.25 11.65
CA ASP A 26 -10.12 -36.74 12.23
C ASP A 26 -9.00 -35.76 11.86
N ASN A 27 -8.46 -35.06 12.86
CA ASN A 27 -7.54 -33.92 12.69
C ASN A 27 -6.10 -34.33 12.32
N ASP A 28 -5.87 -35.59 11.94
CA ASP A 28 -4.54 -36.16 11.73
C ASP A 28 -4.19 -36.39 10.24
N GLN A 29 -4.79 -35.61 9.33
CA GLN A 29 -4.36 -35.61 7.92
C GLN A 29 -3.04 -34.85 7.74
N ARG A 30 -1.96 -35.60 7.49
CA ARG A 30 -0.71 -35.07 6.97
C ARG A 30 -0.96 -34.44 5.60
N LEU A 31 -0.50 -33.20 5.41
CA LEU A 31 -0.60 -32.45 4.17
C LEU A 31 0.18 -33.06 2.99
N ASP A 32 0.95 -34.11 3.21
CA ASP A 32 1.96 -34.57 2.25
C ASP A 32 1.39 -35.52 1.18
N ASP A 33 0.20 -36.12 1.38
CA ASP A 33 -0.16 -37.32 0.61
C ASP A 33 -1.09 -37.10 -0.62
N ASP A 34 -1.69 -35.93 -0.82
CA ASP A 34 -2.74 -35.78 -1.86
C ASP A 34 -2.62 -34.53 -2.77
N TRP A 35 -1.44 -33.90 -2.79
CA TRP A 35 -1.17 -32.86 -3.77
C TRP A 35 -0.54 -33.47 -5.02
N ASN A 36 -1.41 -33.78 -6.00
CA ASN A 36 -1.00 -34.06 -7.38
C ASN A 36 0.01 -32.99 -7.81
N GLU A 37 1.14 -33.43 -8.38
CA GLU A 37 2.27 -32.62 -8.86
C GLU A 37 1.79 -31.35 -9.60
N GLU A 38 1.55 -30.26 -8.86
CA GLU A 38 1.47 -28.93 -9.45
C GLU A 38 2.85 -28.68 -10.06
N THR A 39 2.87 -28.45 -11.38
CA THR A 39 4.07 -28.16 -12.17
C THR A 39 4.99 -27.18 -11.42
N ASP A 40 6.31 -27.43 -11.46
CA ASP A 40 7.37 -26.65 -10.80
C ASP A 40 7.19 -25.10 -10.92
N GLY A 41 6.65 -24.62 -12.04
CA GLY A 41 6.33 -23.21 -12.27
C GLY A 41 5.27 -22.59 -11.33
N SER A 42 4.32 -23.37 -10.81
CA SER A 42 3.30 -22.90 -9.85
C SER A 42 3.91 -22.58 -8.49
N LEU A 43 4.81 -23.45 -8.03
CA LEU A 43 5.47 -23.30 -6.73
C LEU A 43 6.42 -22.09 -6.73
N GLU A 44 7.19 -21.89 -7.79
CA GLU A 44 8.09 -20.73 -7.91
C GLU A 44 7.32 -19.40 -7.96
N SER A 45 6.19 -19.36 -8.67
CA SER A 45 5.31 -18.19 -8.66
C SER A 45 4.80 -17.89 -7.24
N ALA A 46 4.35 -18.91 -6.51
CA ALA A 46 3.91 -18.76 -5.12
C ALA A 46 5.04 -18.28 -4.20
N LYS A 47 6.26 -18.80 -4.34
CA LYS A 47 7.43 -18.32 -3.57
C LYS A 47 7.71 -16.84 -3.82
N MET A 48 7.67 -16.41 -5.08
CA MET A 48 7.91 -15.01 -5.45
C MET A 48 6.83 -14.08 -4.87
N GLU A 49 5.57 -14.50 -4.90
CA GLU A 49 4.48 -13.77 -4.27
C GLU A 49 4.67 -13.63 -2.76
N GLN A 50 4.99 -14.74 -2.08
CA GLN A 50 5.28 -14.77 -0.65
C GLN A 50 6.47 -13.86 -0.29
N ALA A 51 7.52 -13.84 -1.12
CA ALA A 51 8.67 -12.96 -0.94
C ALA A 51 8.28 -11.47 -1.07
N LYS A 52 7.41 -11.11 -2.02
CA LYS A 52 6.90 -9.74 -2.18
C LYS A 52 6.07 -9.29 -0.99
N LEU A 53 5.16 -10.14 -0.51
CA LEU A 53 4.34 -9.88 0.68
C LEU A 53 5.24 -9.69 1.90
N LYS A 54 6.21 -10.59 2.09
CA LYS A 54 7.19 -10.51 3.16
C LYS A 54 7.98 -9.20 3.10
N ALA A 55 8.50 -8.81 1.94
CA ALA A 55 9.27 -7.58 1.79
C ALA A 55 8.45 -6.33 2.15
N TYR A 56 7.18 -6.31 1.76
CA TYR A 56 6.27 -5.20 2.05
C TYR A 56 5.89 -5.15 3.54
N TYR A 57 5.30 -6.21 4.11
CA TYR A 57 4.82 -6.19 5.49
C TYR A 57 5.95 -6.22 6.54
N ASP A 58 7.12 -6.80 6.22
CA ASP A 58 8.27 -6.76 7.13
C ASP A 58 8.92 -5.37 7.16
N SER A 59 8.62 -4.50 6.20
CA SER A 59 9.08 -3.11 6.23
C SER A 59 8.34 -2.24 7.27
N PHE A 60 7.23 -2.74 7.82
CA PHE A 60 6.45 -1.99 8.80
C PHE A 60 7.18 -1.89 10.16
N PRO A 61 7.01 -0.79 10.90
CA PRO A 61 7.59 -0.64 12.22
C PRO A 61 6.99 -1.66 13.18
N ASN A 62 7.81 -2.17 14.09
CA ASN A 62 7.31 -2.96 15.22
C ASN A 62 6.53 -2.03 16.16
N ILE A 63 5.54 -2.58 16.87
CA ILE A 63 4.72 -1.78 17.79
C ILE A 63 5.57 -1.13 18.89
N ASP A 64 6.62 -1.81 19.37
CA ASP A 64 7.52 -1.24 20.37
C ASP A 64 8.29 -0.03 19.82
N ASP A 65 8.83 -0.13 18.61
CA ASP A 65 9.57 0.96 17.96
C ASP A 65 8.64 2.16 17.71
N ALA A 66 7.43 1.88 17.20
CA ALA A 66 6.41 2.90 16.98
C ALA A 66 6.03 3.60 18.29
N THR A 67 5.85 2.85 19.39
CA THR A 67 5.39 3.39 20.69
C THR A 67 6.49 3.89 21.61
N ASN A 68 7.77 3.80 21.23
CA ASN A 68 8.90 4.25 22.05
C ASN A 68 8.98 5.78 22.13
N SER A 69 8.06 6.39 22.88
CA SER A 69 8.00 7.84 23.09
C SER A 69 9.21 8.41 23.84
N THR A 70 9.98 7.55 24.51
CA THR A 70 11.18 7.93 25.28
C THR A 70 12.48 7.78 24.50
N GLY A 71 12.44 7.24 23.29
CA GLY A 71 13.62 7.10 22.43
C GLY A 71 14.22 8.47 22.12
N LEU A 72 15.56 8.55 22.09
CA LEU A 72 16.29 9.79 21.80
C LEU A 72 15.82 10.41 20.47
N ASP A 73 15.82 9.62 19.39
CA ASP A 73 15.41 10.05 18.06
C ASP A 73 13.95 10.52 18.02
N VAL A 74 13.06 9.88 18.79
CA VAL A 74 11.65 10.27 18.88
C VAL A 74 11.50 11.61 19.59
N ARG A 75 12.23 11.84 20.68
CA ARG A 75 12.20 13.10 21.42
C ARG A 75 12.72 14.24 20.56
N GLU A 76 13.86 14.03 19.89
CA GLU A 76 14.45 15.04 19.01
C GLU A 76 13.56 15.32 17.79
N ALA A 77 12.96 14.30 17.18
CA ALA A 77 11.98 14.48 16.11
C ALA A 77 10.73 15.23 16.59
N THR A 78 10.29 14.99 17.83
CA THR A 78 9.17 15.72 18.44
C THR A 78 9.52 17.20 18.62
N GLU A 79 10.66 17.50 19.23
CA GLU A 79 11.16 18.88 19.41
C GLU A 79 11.34 19.59 18.07
N PHE A 80 11.90 18.90 17.08
CA PHE A 80 12.07 19.42 15.72
C PHE A 80 10.73 19.71 15.05
N THR A 81 9.78 18.77 15.12
CA THR A 81 8.42 18.93 14.59
C THR A 81 7.73 20.13 15.24
N GLU A 82 7.78 20.24 16.57
CA GLU A 82 7.22 21.37 17.30
C GLU A 82 7.87 22.70 16.91
N SER A 83 9.20 22.71 16.71
CA SER A 83 9.92 23.92 16.31
C SER A 83 9.46 24.46 14.96
N ILE A 84 9.03 23.58 14.05
CA ILE A 84 8.47 23.91 12.74
C ILE A 84 7.01 24.34 12.89
N LEU A 85 6.17 23.50 13.49
CA LEU A 85 4.70 23.68 13.50
C LEU A 85 4.21 24.76 14.48
N ARG A 86 5.06 25.25 15.41
CA ARG A 86 4.74 26.42 16.25
C ARG A 86 4.83 27.74 15.48
N GLN A 87 5.52 27.76 14.34
CA GLN A 87 5.66 28.94 13.51
C GLN A 87 4.59 28.89 12.41
N LEU A 88 4.15 30.04 11.92
CA LEU A 88 3.33 30.06 10.71
C LEU A 88 4.20 29.66 9.51
N PRO A 89 3.67 28.91 8.52
CA PRO A 89 4.40 28.67 7.29
C PRO A 89 4.74 30.00 6.62
N SER A 90 5.97 30.13 6.13
CA SER A 90 6.42 31.36 5.46
C SER A 90 5.67 31.63 4.15
N GLY A 91 5.08 30.59 3.57
CA GLY A 91 4.48 30.63 2.23
C GLY A 91 5.50 30.49 1.11
N ASP A 92 6.80 30.49 1.43
CA ASP A 92 7.85 30.12 0.49
C ASP A 92 7.95 28.60 0.41
N VAL A 93 7.73 28.07 -0.78
CA VAL A 93 7.73 26.62 -1.04
C VAL A 93 9.14 26.07 -1.23
N ALA A 94 10.14 26.94 -1.42
CA ALA A 94 11.53 26.54 -1.35
C ALA A 94 11.91 26.17 0.09
N GLU A 95 11.26 26.78 1.09
CA GLU A 95 11.50 26.46 2.50
C GLU A 95 10.87 25.12 2.91
N ARG A 96 11.68 24.27 3.53
CA ARG A 96 11.24 22.95 4.03
C ARG A 96 10.10 23.05 5.04
N SER A 97 10.08 24.14 5.83
CA SER A 97 9.05 24.41 6.84
C SER A 97 7.64 24.46 6.22
N THR A 98 7.48 25.11 5.06
CA THR A 98 6.18 25.21 4.35
C THR A 98 5.69 23.84 3.92
N MET A 99 6.58 22.99 3.40
CA MET A 99 6.25 21.61 3.02
C MET A 99 5.83 20.76 4.22
N CYS A 100 6.54 20.88 5.35
CA CYS A 100 6.16 20.21 6.59
C CYS A 100 4.75 20.62 7.02
N HIS A 101 4.38 21.90 6.88
CA HIS A 101 3.00 22.33 7.15
C HIS A 101 1.98 21.72 6.19
N VAL A 102 2.31 21.57 4.91
CA VAL A 102 1.44 20.88 3.94
C VAL A 102 1.23 19.42 4.36
N LEU A 103 2.31 18.69 4.66
CA LEU A 103 2.21 17.31 5.15
C LEU A 103 1.41 17.23 6.45
N ALA A 104 1.65 18.11 7.41
CA ALA A 104 0.90 18.17 8.67
C ALA A 104 -0.61 18.36 8.42
N ASN A 105 -0.97 19.26 7.51
CA ASN A 105 -2.36 19.53 7.18
C ASN A 105 -3.06 18.34 6.52
N LEU A 106 -2.35 17.47 5.79
CA LEU A 106 -2.93 16.22 5.25
C LEU A 106 -3.40 15.28 6.37
N PHE A 107 -2.73 15.29 7.51
CA PHE A 107 -3.06 14.44 8.67
C PHE A 107 -3.90 15.16 9.74
N ALA A 108 -4.10 16.48 9.62
CA ALA A 108 -4.83 17.28 10.61
C ALA A 108 -6.27 16.79 10.85
N ASN A 109 -6.93 16.26 9.82
CA ASN A 109 -8.30 15.73 9.94
C ASN A 109 -8.39 14.41 10.72
N GLN A 110 -7.28 13.70 10.92
CA GLN A 110 -7.28 12.37 11.54
C GLN A 110 -6.93 12.41 13.04
N ASN A 111 -6.62 13.59 13.62
CA ASN A 111 -6.11 13.74 15.00
C ASN A 111 -4.86 12.86 15.30
N ILE A 112 -4.16 12.43 14.26
CA ILE A 112 -2.95 11.62 14.37
C ILE A 112 -1.76 12.58 14.47
N PRO A 113 -0.98 12.55 15.57
CA PRO A 113 0.25 13.35 15.62
C PRO A 113 1.22 12.83 14.56
N ILE A 114 1.90 13.74 13.87
CA ILE A 114 2.96 13.38 12.93
C ILE A 114 4.32 13.79 13.49
N LEU A 115 5.39 13.23 12.93
CA LEU A 115 6.77 13.62 13.21
C LEU A 115 7.52 13.92 11.92
N PHE A 116 8.41 14.87 11.99
CA PHE A 116 9.46 15.12 11.00
C PHE A 116 10.80 14.74 11.61
N PHE A 117 11.65 14.12 10.81
CA PHE A 117 13.04 13.84 11.17
C PHE A 117 13.94 13.97 9.94
N ASP A 118 15.24 14.07 10.16
CA ASP A 118 16.23 14.23 9.09
C ASP A 118 17.29 13.15 9.22
N SER A 119 17.21 12.12 8.38
CA SER A 119 18.15 11.00 8.41
C SER A 119 19.56 11.38 7.97
N ALA A 120 19.74 12.47 7.21
CA ALA A 120 21.06 12.98 6.86
C ALA A 120 21.84 13.47 8.10
N HIS A 121 21.14 13.73 9.21
CA HIS A 121 21.71 14.07 10.50
C HIS A 121 21.72 12.88 11.49
N GLY A 122 21.67 11.65 10.97
CA GLY A 122 21.82 10.42 11.74
C GLY A 122 20.59 10.00 12.55
N LYS A 123 19.43 10.60 12.30
CA LYS A 123 18.16 10.21 12.96
C LYS A 123 17.60 8.96 12.30
N ASN A 124 17.18 7.99 13.11
CA ASN A 124 16.66 6.72 12.62
C ASN A 124 15.23 6.49 13.13
N LEU A 125 14.26 6.98 12.36
CA LEU A 125 12.85 6.67 12.53
C LEU A 125 12.32 5.96 11.30
N HIS A 126 11.20 5.28 11.44
CA HIS A 126 10.52 4.66 10.31
C HIS A 126 9.97 5.76 9.38
N ASP A 127 10.33 5.74 8.10
CA ASP A 127 9.79 6.69 7.13
C ASP A 127 8.46 6.21 6.56
N ALA A 128 7.38 6.93 6.90
CA ALA A 128 6.03 6.68 6.45
C ALA A 128 5.76 7.24 5.04
N SER A 129 6.72 7.94 4.41
CA SER A 129 6.52 8.56 3.08
C SER A 129 6.13 7.54 2.00
N ARG A 130 6.62 6.29 2.13
CA ARG A 130 6.30 5.20 1.20
C ARG A 130 4.84 4.73 1.26
N ASN A 131 4.13 5.08 2.34
CA ASN A 131 2.75 4.67 2.60
C ASN A 131 1.77 5.82 2.36
N LEU A 132 2.21 7.00 1.90
CA LEU A 132 1.33 8.16 1.69
C LEU A 132 0.17 7.89 0.72
N ALA A 133 0.35 6.98 -0.24
CA ALA A 133 -0.71 6.55 -1.15
C ALA A 133 -1.87 5.81 -0.44
N GLU A 134 -1.66 5.41 0.82
CA GLU A 134 -2.59 4.63 1.65
C GLU A 134 -3.27 5.52 2.72
N ILE A 135 -3.16 6.86 2.61
CA ILE A 135 -3.69 7.81 3.59
C ILE A 135 -5.22 7.80 3.68
N ASP A 136 -5.92 7.45 2.61
CA ASP A 136 -7.38 7.38 2.57
C ASP A 136 -7.91 5.96 2.79
N LEU A 137 -7.02 4.96 2.94
CA LEU A 137 -7.42 3.60 3.26
C LEU A 137 -7.87 3.52 4.73
N GLU A 138 -9.11 3.10 4.94
CA GLU A 138 -9.67 2.81 6.27
C GLU A 138 -9.13 1.48 6.85
N ASP A 139 -8.66 0.57 5.99
CA ASP A 139 -8.28 -0.80 6.33
C ASP A 139 -6.76 -0.98 6.53
N ARG A 140 -6.14 -0.04 7.25
CA ARG A 140 -4.70 -0.11 7.54
C ARG A 140 -4.40 -1.30 8.48
N PRO A 141 -3.43 -2.18 8.14
CA PRO A 141 -3.30 -3.45 8.85
C PRO A 141 -2.28 -3.49 9.99
N PHE A 142 -2.44 -4.50 10.83
CA PHE A 142 -1.46 -5.04 11.76
C PHE A 142 -0.82 -6.31 11.18
N VAL A 143 0.39 -6.63 11.64
CA VAL A 143 1.05 -7.90 11.32
C VAL A 143 1.40 -8.62 12.61
N LEU A 144 0.84 -9.79 12.84
CA LEU A 144 1.24 -10.70 13.92
C LEU A 144 2.28 -11.68 13.37
N LYS A 145 3.45 -11.77 14.01
CA LYS A 145 4.52 -12.72 13.64
C LYS A 145 4.67 -13.80 14.71
N LEU A 146 4.48 -15.06 14.32
CA LEU A 146 4.61 -16.23 15.18
C LEU A 146 5.74 -17.14 14.69
N LYS A 147 6.42 -17.88 15.57
CA LYS A 147 7.48 -18.84 15.16
C LYS A 147 6.93 -19.95 14.27
N SER A 148 5.73 -20.43 14.58
CA SER A 148 5.00 -21.44 13.83
C SER A 148 3.51 -21.30 14.15
N SER A 149 2.68 -22.11 13.49
CA SER A 149 1.26 -22.29 13.84
C SER A 149 1.05 -23.24 15.03
N GLU A 150 2.11 -23.77 15.64
CA GLU A 150 2.02 -24.75 16.75
C GLU A 150 1.30 -24.16 17.97
N GLY A 151 0.42 -24.96 18.58
CA GLY A 151 -0.39 -24.55 19.73
C GLY A 151 -1.66 -23.76 19.35
N LEU A 152 -1.92 -23.57 18.05
CA LEU A 152 -3.19 -23.07 17.54
C LEU A 152 -4.12 -24.24 17.19
N LYS A 153 -5.44 -24.08 17.40
CA LYS A 153 -6.40 -25.14 17.04
C LYS A 153 -6.47 -25.32 15.53
N GLY A 154 -6.45 -26.58 15.07
CA GLY A 154 -6.43 -26.90 13.63
C GLY A 154 -5.08 -26.59 12.97
N SER A 155 -3.99 -26.49 13.75
CA SER A 155 -2.65 -26.35 13.19
C SER A 155 -2.21 -27.66 12.55
N MET A 156 -1.94 -27.64 11.25
CA MET A 156 -1.21 -28.71 10.60
C MET A 156 0.29 -28.51 10.88
N ARG A 157 0.96 -29.54 11.41
CA ARG A 157 2.42 -29.52 11.54
C ARG A 157 3.04 -29.62 10.16
N SER A 158 3.65 -28.53 9.69
CA SER A 158 4.50 -28.56 8.51
C SER A 158 5.84 -27.91 8.83
N GLU A 159 6.87 -28.75 8.86
CA GLU A 159 8.24 -28.29 9.08
C GLU A 159 8.92 -27.85 7.78
N THR A 160 8.40 -28.32 6.63
CA THR A 160 8.96 -28.00 5.30
C THR A 160 8.47 -26.65 4.82
N GLU A 161 9.32 -25.95 4.06
CA GLU A 161 8.96 -24.66 3.46
C GLU A 161 7.78 -24.81 2.50
N HIS A 162 7.73 -25.92 1.76
CA HIS A 162 6.63 -26.23 0.85
C HIS A 162 5.28 -26.34 1.57
N GLY A 163 5.21 -27.09 2.68
CA GLY A 163 3.94 -27.23 3.39
C GLY A 163 3.53 -25.97 4.15
N LYS A 164 4.48 -25.09 4.53
CA LYS A 164 4.15 -23.72 5.01
C LYS A 164 3.52 -22.86 3.91
N ILE A 165 4.06 -22.89 2.69
CA ILE A 165 3.48 -22.20 1.53
C ILE A 165 2.08 -22.74 1.24
N LYS A 166 1.91 -24.06 1.27
CA LYS A 166 0.61 -24.71 1.09
C LYS A 166 -0.40 -24.27 2.14
N LEU A 167 -0.02 -24.24 3.42
CA LEU A 167 -0.89 -23.74 4.48
C LEU A 167 -1.28 -22.27 4.25
N ALA A 168 -0.32 -21.39 3.92
CA ALA A 168 -0.63 -20.00 3.63
C ALA A 168 -1.62 -19.86 2.46
N ARG A 169 -1.45 -20.63 1.37
CA ARG A 169 -2.41 -20.68 0.25
C ARG A 169 -3.80 -21.14 0.68
N ILE A 170 -3.90 -22.20 1.49
CA ILE A 170 -5.19 -22.69 1.99
C ILE A 170 -5.92 -21.61 2.79
N LEU A 171 -5.21 -20.92 3.69
CA LEU A 171 -5.78 -19.86 4.52
C LEU A 171 -6.16 -18.63 3.69
N ASN A 172 -5.35 -18.24 2.72
CA ASN A 172 -5.66 -17.13 1.82
C ASN A 172 -6.87 -17.44 0.93
N ASN A 173 -6.96 -18.65 0.37
CA ASN A 173 -8.15 -19.08 -0.36
C ASN A 173 -9.41 -19.04 0.52
N ALA A 174 -9.29 -19.39 1.81
CA ALA A 174 -10.41 -19.27 2.74
C ALA A 174 -10.82 -17.81 2.99
N ILE A 175 -9.87 -16.86 3.02
CA ILE A 175 -10.17 -15.41 3.06
C ILE A 175 -10.92 -14.99 1.80
N ASP A 176 -10.38 -15.31 0.61
CA ASP A 176 -10.92 -14.88 -0.68
C ASP A 176 -12.34 -15.44 -0.92
N GLN A 177 -12.59 -16.66 -0.43
CA GLN A 177 -13.91 -17.31 -0.50
C GLN A 177 -14.84 -16.95 0.67
N ASN A 178 -14.41 -16.08 1.58
CA ASN A 178 -15.12 -15.73 2.82
C ASN A 178 -15.58 -16.97 3.61
N GLN A 179 -14.71 -17.99 3.68
CA GLN A 179 -14.95 -19.24 4.38
C GLN A 179 -14.31 -19.25 5.77
N SER A 180 -14.95 -19.93 6.71
CA SER A 180 -14.38 -20.16 8.03
C SER A 180 -13.32 -21.26 8.00
N HIS A 181 -12.18 -21.02 8.65
CA HIS A 181 -11.15 -22.04 8.89
C HIS A 181 -10.89 -22.15 10.39
N PRO A 182 -10.81 -23.37 11.00
CA PRO A 182 -10.62 -23.53 12.44
C PRO A 182 -9.41 -22.76 13.01
N LEU A 183 -8.29 -22.77 12.27
CA LEU A 183 -7.09 -22.01 12.61
C LEU A 183 -7.35 -20.49 12.62
N MET A 184 -8.07 -19.97 11.63
CA MET A 184 -8.43 -18.54 11.56
C MET A 184 -9.36 -18.16 12.71
N GLU A 185 -10.34 -18.98 13.05
CA GLU A 185 -11.24 -18.73 14.18
C GLU A 185 -10.50 -18.69 15.53
N ASP A 186 -9.54 -19.59 15.75
CA ASP A 186 -8.72 -19.57 16.98
C ASP A 186 -7.85 -18.31 17.05
N ILE A 187 -7.18 -17.95 15.94
CA ILE A 187 -6.40 -16.71 15.86
C ILE A 187 -7.29 -15.50 16.11
N ARG A 188 -8.47 -15.42 15.47
CA ARG A 188 -9.42 -14.31 15.61
C ARG A 188 -9.89 -14.16 17.06
N LYS A 189 -10.21 -15.28 17.72
CA LYS A 189 -10.61 -15.30 19.14
C LYS A 189 -9.48 -14.85 20.07
N ARG A 190 -8.22 -15.18 19.78
CA ARG A 190 -7.06 -14.75 20.57
C ARG A 190 -6.73 -13.28 20.34
N LEU A 191 -6.80 -12.83 19.09
CA LEU A 191 -6.65 -11.42 18.73
C LEU A 191 -7.74 -10.57 19.38
N SER A 192 -9.00 -11.00 19.37
CA SER A 192 -10.11 -10.26 20.00
C SER A 192 -9.90 -10.07 21.51
N LYS A 193 -9.37 -11.08 22.20
CA LYS A 193 -8.97 -10.96 23.61
C LYS A 193 -7.80 -9.98 23.82
N ALA A 194 -6.81 -10.00 22.93
CA ALA A 194 -5.66 -9.10 23.03
C ALA A 194 -6.05 -7.63 22.78
N HIS A 195 -6.86 -7.39 21.75
CA HIS A 195 -7.36 -6.06 21.40
C HIS A 195 -8.51 -5.58 22.29
N LYS A 196 -9.21 -6.51 22.96
CA LYS A 196 -10.44 -6.26 23.74
C LYS A 196 -11.60 -5.70 22.89
N ILE A 197 -11.82 -6.31 21.73
CA ILE A 197 -12.87 -5.97 20.78
C ILE A 197 -13.69 -7.22 20.43
N ASP A 198 -14.79 -7.06 19.70
CA ASP A 198 -15.51 -8.22 19.17
C ASP A 198 -14.61 -8.95 18.17
N LYS A 199 -14.73 -10.28 18.12
CA LYS A 199 -14.00 -11.08 17.12
C LYS A 199 -14.45 -10.72 15.70
N ASN A 200 -15.70 -10.32 15.51
CA ASN A 200 -16.27 -9.96 14.21
C ASN A 200 -15.76 -8.60 13.71
N ASP A 201 -15.06 -7.83 14.56
CA ASP A 201 -14.39 -6.59 14.19
C ASP A 201 -12.94 -6.84 13.72
N ILE A 202 -12.57 -8.10 13.45
CA ILE A 202 -11.24 -8.50 13.00
C ILE A 202 -11.35 -9.21 11.65
N ASP A 203 -10.81 -8.55 10.63
CA ASP A 203 -10.72 -9.08 9.27
C ASP A 203 -9.30 -9.53 8.97
N PHE A 204 -9.16 -10.77 8.50
CA PHE A 204 -7.88 -11.24 7.98
C PHE A 204 -7.71 -10.76 6.55
N LYS A 205 -6.53 -10.23 6.24
CA LYS A 205 -6.20 -9.76 4.90
C LYS A 205 -5.36 -10.79 4.17
N ILE A 206 -4.31 -11.30 4.81
CA ILE A 206 -3.43 -12.29 4.19
C ILE A 206 -2.58 -13.03 5.23
N PHE A 207 -2.25 -14.28 4.91
CA PHE A 207 -1.24 -15.10 5.56
C PHE A 207 -0.03 -15.23 4.64
N TYR A 208 1.18 -15.06 5.18
CA TYR A 208 2.40 -15.19 4.38
C TYR A 208 3.55 -15.90 5.10
N VAL A 209 4.42 -16.49 4.28
CA VAL A 209 5.44 -17.47 4.65
C VAL A 209 6.71 -16.81 5.17
N GLY A 210 7.34 -17.49 6.12
CA GLY A 210 8.51 -17.10 6.89
C GLY A 210 8.40 -17.70 8.29
N LEU A 211 8.51 -16.86 9.31
CA LEU A 211 7.81 -17.07 10.58
C LEU A 211 6.30 -17.00 10.26
N PHE A 212 5.41 -17.79 10.86
CA PHE A 212 3.97 -17.76 10.52
C PHE A 212 3.37 -16.36 10.75
N ASN A 213 3.08 -15.62 9.66
CA ASN A 213 2.65 -14.23 9.73
C ASN A 213 1.18 -14.09 9.36
N VAL A 214 0.47 -13.26 10.13
CA VAL A 214 -0.95 -12.97 9.95
C VAL A 214 -1.13 -11.46 9.80
N VAL A 215 -1.64 -11.04 8.65
CA VAL A 215 -2.02 -9.64 8.39
C VAL A 215 -3.51 -9.50 8.64
N TYR A 216 -3.89 -8.54 9.48
CA TYR A 216 -5.27 -8.33 9.87
C TYR A 216 -5.58 -6.85 10.12
N THR A 217 -6.84 -6.48 9.94
CA THR A 217 -7.35 -5.13 10.24
C THR A 217 -8.33 -5.19 11.39
N LEU A 218 -8.53 -4.03 12.02
CA LEU A 218 -9.55 -3.84 13.03
C LEU A 218 -10.60 -2.89 12.47
N LYS A 219 -11.87 -3.23 12.62
CA LYS A 219 -12.97 -2.29 12.37
C LYS A 219 -12.82 -1.11 13.33
N ASP A 220 -12.97 0.11 12.81
CA ASP A 220 -12.82 1.36 13.57
C ASP A 220 -11.42 1.56 14.20
N SER A 221 -10.37 1.20 13.47
CA SER A 221 -8.96 1.36 13.90
C SER A 221 -8.44 2.81 13.94
N THR A 222 -9.28 3.81 13.68
CA THR A 222 -8.86 5.20 13.41
C THR A 222 -8.30 5.96 14.62
N ASN A 223 -8.38 5.42 15.85
CA ASN A 223 -7.91 6.11 17.06
C ASN A 223 -7.27 5.17 18.10
N ILE A 224 -6.20 4.46 17.72
CA ILE A 224 -5.50 3.56 18.63
C ILE A 224 -4.50 4.36 19.48
N SER A 225 -4.72 4.40 20.80
CA SER A 225 -3.83 5.11 21.72
C SER A 225 -2.50 4.39 21.95
N VAL A 226 -1.43 5.15 22.23
CA VAL A 226 -0.10 4.65 22.62
C VAL A 226 -0.19 3.61 23.74
N GLU A 227 -0.96 3.93 24.78
CA GLU A 227 -1.11 3.07 25.94
C GLU A 227 -1.76 1.73 25.57
N SER A 228 -2.68 1.74 24.62
CA SER A 228 -3.30 0.52 24.10
C SER A 228 -2.29 -0.33 23.33
N LEU A 229 -1.45 0.29 22.49
CA LEU A 229 -0.39 -0.39 21.74
C LEU A 229 0.72 -0.97 22.64
N ILE A 230 1.19 -0.21 23.65
CA ILE A 230 2.18 -0.70 24.63
C ILE A 230 1.66 -1.95 25.36
N LYS A 231 0.38 -1.93 25.74
CA LYS A 231 -0.26 -3.08 26.42
C LYS A 231 -0.54 -4.22 25.45
N LEU A 232 -0.78 -3.93 24.17
CA LEU A 232 -1.14 -4.91 23.16
C LEU A 232 -0.07 -5.99 23.01
N ARG A 233 1.21 -5.62 22.90
CA ARG A 233 2.30 -6.61 22.79
C ARG A 233 2.30 -7.61 23.95
N LYS A 234 2.16 -7.12 25.19
CA LYS A 234 2.11 -7.99 26.38
C LYS A 234 0.93 -8.96 26.31
N LYS A 235 -0.24 -8.48 25.85
CA LYS A 235 -1.42 -9.33 25.68
C LYS A 235 -1.27 -10.32 24.54
N LEU A 236 -0.69 -9.93 23.40
CA LEU A 236 -0.40 -10.82 22.28
C LEU A 236 0.55 -11.95 22.71
N LYS A 237 1.64 -11.61 23.41
CA LYS A 237 2.56 -12.60 23.98
C LYS A 237 1.86 -13.56 24.97
N HIS A 238 0.87 -13.08 25.71
CA HIS A 238 0.08 -13.92 26.60
C HIS A 238 -0.91 -14.82 25.85
N GLN A 239 -1.49 -14.36 24.74
CA GLN A 239 -2.45 -15.14 23.95
C GLN A 239 -1.77 -16.13 22.98
N PHE A 240 -0.54 -15.85 22.56
CA PHE A 240 0.20 -16.62 21.56
C PHE A 240 1.56 -17.04 22.12
N GLU A 241 1.73 -18.31 22.47
CA GLU A 241 3.01 -18.84 22.99
C GLU A 241 4.15 -18.72 21.96
N GLN A 242 3.83 -18.87 20.68
CA GLN A 242 4.76 -18.72 19.57
C GLN A 242 5.01 -17.25 19.18
N PHE A 243 4.52 -16.27 19.95
CA PHE A 243 4.67 -14.85 19.64
C PHE A 243 6.13 -14.45 19.48
N ILE A 244 6.44 -13.80 18.35
CA ILE A 244 7.73 -13.16 18.10
C ILE A 244 7.57 -11.66 18.19
N ASP A 245 6.67 -11.13 17.37
CA ASP A 245 6.54 -9.69 17.18
C ASP A 245 5.15 -9.29 16.68
N ALA A 246 4.87 -8.00 16.77
CA ALA A 246 3.71 -7.38 16.17
C ALA A 246 4.13 -6.07 15.50
N LYS A 247 3.75 -5.92 14.23
CA LYS A 247 3.98 -4.69 13.44
C LYS A 247 2.68 -3.96 13.21
N ILE A 248 2.78 -2.67 12.93
CA ILE A 248 1.65 -1.78 12.71
C ILE A 248 1.88 -0.98 11.44
N HIS A 249 0.83 -0.75 10.66
CA HIS A 249 0.91 0.12 9.50
C HIS A 249 1.47 1.52 9.89
N PRO A 250 2.43 2.09 9.14
CA PRO A 250 3.09 3.36 9.50
C PRO A 250 2.14 4.54 9.67
N LEU A 251 0.99 4.52 8.99
CA LEU A 251 -0.02 5.58 9.06
C LEU A 251 -1.06 5.41 10.20
N LEU A 252 -1.02 4.36 11.01
CA LEU A 252 -2.06 4.12 12.04
C LEU A 252 -1.84 4.85 13.36
N TYR A 253 -0.60 5.24 13.68
CA TYR A 253 -0.27 5.74 15.02
C TYR A 253 0.38 7.11 15.03
N ARG A 254 1.59 7.23 14.47
CA ARG A 254 2.36 8.46 14.44
C ARG A 254 3.26 8.42 13.22
N PRO A 255 2.73 8.76 12.04
CA PRO A 255 3.51 8.83 10.82
C PRO A 255 4.73 9.72 11.06
N SER A 256 5.92 9.20 10.78
CA SER A 256 7.16 9.96 10.76
C SER A 256 7.64 10.11 9.33
N PHE A 257 7.98 11.34 8.93
CA PHE A 257 8.42 11.67 7.58
C PHE A 257 9.87 12.13 7.62
N ASP A 258 10.70 11.45 6.84
CA ASP A 258 12.09 11.85 6.67
C ASP A 258 12.16 13.02 5.68
N ILE A 259 12.46 14.21 6.19
CA ILE A 259 12.52 15.42 5.38
C ILE A 259 13.79 15.50 4.54
N SER A 260 14.77 14.62 4.76
CA SER A 260 15.98 14.53 3.93
C SER A 260 15.69 14.00 2.52
N PHE A 261 14.53 13.38 2.32
CA PHE A 261 14.03 13.01 0.99
C PHE A 261 13.55 14.21 0.18
N PHE A 262 13.57 15.43 0.71
CA PHE A 262 13.23 16.61 -0.06
C PHE A 262 14.47 17.41 -0.43
N ASN A 263 14.49 17.86 -1.68
CA ASN A 263 15.60 18.61 -2.23
C ASN A 263 15.11 19.96 -2.74
N GLU A 264 15.56 21.03 -2.08
CA GLU A 264 15.22 22.42 -2.41
C GLU A 264 15.56 22.79 -3.86
N ARG A 265 16.58 22.15 -4.47
CA ARG A 265 16.92 22.37 -5.89
C ARG A 265 15.80 21.91 -6.83
N GLY A 266 14.99 20.94 -6.40
CA GLY A 266 13.84 20.49 -7.16
C GLY A 266 12.56 21.30 -6.90
N ASN A 267 12.54 22.09 -5.83
CA ASN A 267 11.39 22.93 -5.46
C ASN A 267 11.20 24.04 -6.49
N ARG A 268 9.96 24.23 -6.94
CA ARG A 268 9.65 25.29 -7.91
C ARG A 268 8.22 25.78 -7.74
N THR A 269 8.07 27.09 -7.53
CA THR A 269 6.80 27.80 -7.73
C THR A 269 6.70 28.19 -9.19
N PHE A 270 5.61 27.80 -9.84
CA PHE A 270 5.36 28.21 -11.20
C PHE A 270 4.58 29.54 -11.23
N PRO A 271 4.91 30.45 -12.15
CA PRO A 271 4.25 31.74 -12.24
C PRO A 271 2.76 31.59 -12.58
N SER A 272 2.00 32.67 -12.40
CA SER A 272 0.56 32.70 -12.68
C SER A 272 0.22 32.53 -14.16
N LYS A 273 1.20 32.65 -15.04
CA LYS A 273 1.08 32.41 -16.47
C LYS A 273 1.78 31.11 -16.85
N SER A 274 1.11 30.28 -17.63
CA SER A 274 1.72 29.07 -18.19
C SER A 274 2.77 29.49 -19.21
N GLU A 275 3.95 28.89 -19.11
CA GLU A 275 5.05 29.08 -20.06
C GLU A 275 5.16 27.86 -20.97
N THR A 276 5.72 28.08 -22.15
CA THR A 276 5.96 27.02 -23.12
C THR A 276 7.46 26.94 -23.40
N HIS A 277 8.03 25.75 -23.24
CA HIS A 277 9.44 25.47 -23.40
C HIS A 277 9.67 24.41 -24.48
N LYS A 278 10.87 24.36 -25.06
CA LYS A 278 11.33 23.24 -25.89
C LYS A 278 12.25 22.36 -25.03
N VAL A 279 11.96 21.06 -24.96
CA VAL A 279 12.65 20.09 -24.08
C VAL A 279 13.06 18.85 -24.86
N GLY A 280 14.14 18.19 -24.45
CA GLY A 280 14.75 17.07 -25.17
C GLY A 280 16.10 17.43 -25.80
N PRO A 281 16.82 16.44 -26.35
CA PRO A 281 18.15 16.64 -26.91
C PRO A 281 18.13 17.57 -28.14
N PRO A 282 19.28 18.21 -28.47
CA PRO A 282 19.41 19.02 -29.68
C PRO A 282 18.93 18.28 -30.93
N GLY A 283 18.14 18.95 -31.78
CA GLY A 283 17.58 18.36 -32.99
C GLY A 283 16.25 17.60 -32.80
N HIS A 284 15.92 17.15 -31.58
CA HIS A 284 14.70 16.36 -31.31
C HIS A 284 13.76 16.99 -30.27
N THR A 285 13.87 18.29 -30.03
CA THR A 285 13.09 18.95 -28.96
C THR A 285 11.57 18.89 -29.18
N LYS A 286 10.80 18.63 -28.12
CA LYS A 286 9.33 18.70 -28.08
C LYS A 286 8.85 19.89 -27.25
N ARG A 287 7.62 20.34 -27.51
CA ARG A 287 6.99 21.47 -26.81
C ARG A 287 6.41 21.01 -25.47
N TYR A 288 6.93 21.55 -24.37
CA TYR A 288 6.47 21.36 -23.00
C TYR A 288 5.71 22.58 -22.49
N PHE A 289 4.59 22.37 -21.81
CA PHE A 289 3.81 23.41 -21.17
C PHE A 289 4.00 23.35 -19.66
N GLN A 290 4.63 24.37 -19.12
CA GLN A 290 4.82 24.52 -17.69
C GLN A 290 3.46 24.83 -17.03
N PRO A 291 3.11 24.15 -15.93
CA PRO A 291 1.86 24.40 -15.22
C PRO A 291 1.91 25.81 -14.60
N ALA A 292 0.76 26.44 -14.37
CA ALA A 292 0.67 27.81 -13.85
C ALA A 292 -0.01 27.83 -12.49
N LEU A 293 0.51 28.62 -11.54
CA LEU A 293 0.05 28.68 -10.13
C LEU A 293 0.31 27.39 -9.32
N TRP A 294 1.10 26.46 -9.84
CA TRP A 294 1.43 25.23 -9.15
C TRP A 294 2.74 25.36 -8.38
N THR A 295 2.86 24.57 -7.33
CA THR A 295 4.10 24.35 -6.59
C THR A 295 4.51 22.90 -6.75
N ARG A 296 5.77 22.67 -7.09
CA ARG A 296 6.41 21.35 -7.08
C ARG A 296 7.39 21.29 -5.92
N TYR A 297 7.32 20.24 -5.12
CA TYR A 297 8.37 19.86 -4.17
C TYR A 297 9.26 18.78 -4.80
N GLY A 298 10.57 19.02 -4.79
CA GLY A 298 11.56 18.08 -5.33
C GLY A 298 11.83 16.96 -4.34
N LEU A 299 11.76 15.71 -4.79
CA LEU A 299 12.29 14.58 -4.04
C LEU A 299 13.82 14.52 -4.20
N ASN A 300 14.51 13.92 -3.25
CA ASN A 300 15.95 13.74 -3.25
C ASN A 300 16.30 12.55 -4.14
N VAL A 301 16.52 12.90 -5.39
CA VAL A 301 16.87 12.02 -6.52
C VAL A 301 18.22 12.41 -7.13
N ILE A 302 18.90 13.38 -6.50
CA ILE A 302 20.20 13.92 -6.90
C ILE A 302 21.29 12.87 -6.62
N GLY A 303 22.17 12.65 -7.59
CA GLY A 303 23.28 11.68 -7.52
C GLY A 303 22.84 10.23 -7.62
N LYS A 304 21.57 9.95 -7.95
CA LYS A 304 21.07 8.57 -8.15
C LYS A 304 21.38 8.01 -9.53
N TYR A 305 21.66 8.88 -10.50
CA TYR A 305 21.90 8.50 -11.89
C TYR A 305 23.30 8.94 -12.32
N GLU A 306 23.93 8.16 -13.21
CA GLU A 306 25.31 8.37 -13.66
C GLU A 306 25.49 9.67 -14.47
N ASP A 307 24.40 10.27 -14.96
CA ASP A 307 24.37 11.45 -15.82
C ASP A 307 24.50 12.79 -15.07
N GLY A 308 24.84 12.75 -13.77
CA GLY A 308 25.15 13.93 -12.96
C GLY A 308 23.98 14.89 -12.75
N ASP A 309 22.75 14.35 -12.77
CA ASP A 309 21.50 15.11 -12.57
C ASP A 309 21.22 16.18 -13.63
N THR A 310 21.84 16.05 -14.81
CA THR A 310 21.62 16.97 -15.94
C THR A 310 20.14 17.06 -16.34
N TRP A 311 19.37 15.99 -16.10
CA TRP A 311 17.92 15.95 -16.27
C TRP A 311 17.13 16.93 -15.37
N LEU A 312 17.70 17.40 -14.26
CA LEU A 312 17.11 18.40 -13.35
C LEU A 312 17.42 19.85 -13.74
N HIS A 313 18.32 20.09 -14.69
CA HIS A 313 18.72 21.43 -15.08
C HIS A 313 17.53 22.27 -15.62
N PRO A 314 17.65 23.61 -15.64
CA PRO A 314 16.66 24.47 -16.28
C PRO A 314 16.39 24.04 -17.72
N PHE A 315 15.20 24.34 -18.25
CA PHE A 315 14.89 24.11 -19.66
C PHE A 315 15.98 24.73 -20.54
N LEU A 316 16.32 24.07 -21.65
CA LEU A 316 17.38 24.42 -22.64
C LEU A 316 18.78 23.83 -22.42
N ASP A 317 19.02 23.08 -21.35
CA ASP A 317 20.22 22.24 -21.23
C ASP A 317 20.18 21.07 -22.24
N PRO A 318 21.27 20.76 -22.98
CA PRO A 318 21.33 19.65 -23.94
C PRO A 318 21.09 18.27 -23.32
N GLY A 319 21.35 18.10 -22.02
CA GLY A 319 21.11 16.89 -21.24
C GLY A 319 19.71 16.81 -20.63
N ASN A 320 18.81 17.76 -20.92
CA ASN A 320 17.45 17.72 -20.39
C ASN A 320 16.66 16.55 -20.96
N TRP A 321 16.15 15.72 -20.05
CA TRP A 321 15.20 14.66 -20.42
C TRP A 321 13.87 15.27 -20.83
N TYR A 322 13.14 14.53 -21.66
CA TYR A 322 11.74 14.85 -21.93
C TYR A 322 10.96 14.83 -20.61
N ARG A 323 10.10 15.84 -20.43
CA ARG A 323 9.19 15.92 -19.30
C ARG A 323 7.77 15.84 -19.82
N ALA A 324 6.98 14.98 -19.23
CA ALA A 324 5.58 14.81 -19.59
C ALA A 324 4.75 14.55 -18.32
N PHE A 325 3.45 14.75 -18.48
CA PHE A 325 2.45 14.53 -17.46
C PHE A 325 1.69 13.27 -17.80
N HIS A 326 1.45 12.42 -16.81
CA HIS A 326 0.54 11.29 -16.91
C HIS A 326 -0.77 11.64 -16.19
N GLY A 327 -1.92 11.32 -16.80
CA GLY A 327 -3.22 11.53 -16.17
C GLY A 327 -3.82 10.20 -15.70
N THR A 328 -4.43 10.18 -14.51
CA THR A 328 -4.90 8.94 -13.87
C THR A 328 -6.42 8.83 -13.68
N GLY A 329 -7.18 9.93 -13.74
CA GLY A 329 -8.64 9.98 -13.63
C GLY A 329 -9.51 9.25 -14.67
N ASN A 330 -8.96 8.45 -15.58
CA ASN A 330 -9.74 7.46 -16.37
C ASN A 330 -9.47 6.02 -15.93
N ALA A 331 -8.70 5.83 -14.85
CA ALA A 331 -8.42 4.51 -14.32
C ALA A 331 -9.71 3.86 -13.80
N ARG A 332 -9.77 2.53 -13.90
CA ARG A 332 -10.87 1.68 -13.43
C ARG A 332 -10.30 0.50 -12.64
N SER A 333 -11.13 -0.17 -11.86
CA SER A 333 -10.80 -1.41 -11.13
C SER A 333 -10.05 -2.44 -11.98
N GLU A 334 -10.49 -2.62 -13.23
CA GLU A 334 -9.90 -3.52 -14.23
C GLU A 334 -8.41 -3.22 -14.49
N ASP A 335 -8.02 -1.95 -14.44
CA ASP A 335 -6.63 -1.52 -14.70
C ASP A 335 -5.68 -1.97 -13.56
N PHE A 336 -6.22 -2.35 -12.40
CA PHE A 336 -5.46 -2.78 -11.24
C PHE A 336 -5.35 -4.31 -11.10
N GLY A 337 -6.03 -5.07 -11.97
CA GLY A 337 -5.93 -6.53 -12.05
C GLY A 337 -6.89 -7.27 -11.13
N HIS A 338 -8.10 -6.73 -10.89
CA HIS A 338 -9.14 -7.35 -10.06
C HIS A 338 -8.63 -7.87 -8.71
N ALA A 339 -7.81 -7.08 -8.01
CA ALA A 339 -7.55 -7.36 -6.61
C ALA A 339 -8.81 -7.03 -5.81
N ASP A 340 -9.17 -7.88 -4.85
CA ASP A 340 -10.42 -7.90 -4.04
C ASP A 340 -10.66 -6.67 -3.13
N GLN A 341 -10.24 -5.49 -3.55
CA GLN A 341 -10.50 -4.23 -2.89
C GLN A 341 -11.76 -3.59 -3.47
N SER A 342 -12.62 -3.06 -2.60
CA SER A 342 -13.75 -2.23 -3.00
C SER A 342 -13.21 -1.05 -3.82
N PHE A 343 -13.46 -1.06 -5.12
CA PHE A 343 -13.07 0.01 -6.01
C PHE A 343 -14.17 1.08 -6.00
N ASP A 344 -13.83 2.25 -5.50
CA ASP A 344 -14.66 3.43 -5.58
C ASP A 344 -14.18 4.28 -6.76
N GLU A 345 -15.07 4.47 -7.76
CA GLU A 345 -14.80 5.28 -8.94
C GLU A 345 -14.36 6.71 -8.58
N GLN A 346 -14.77 7.23 -7.43
CA GLN A 346 -14.37 8.54 -6.94
C GLN A 346 -12.86 8.63 -6.64
N PHE A 347 -12.23 7.52 -6.25
CA PHE A 347 -10.81 7.47 -5.84
C PHE A 347 -9.90 6.79 -6.87
N ALA A 348 -10.44 6.39 -8.02
CA ALA A 348 -9.73 5.65 -9.05
C ALA A 348 -8.41 6.30 -9.52
N SER A 349 -8.37 7.63 -9.55
CA SER A 349 -7.17 8.40 -9.89
C SER A 349 -6.05 8.26 -8.85
N VAL A 350 -6.41 8.11 -7.57
CA VAL A 350 -5.47 7.91 -6.45
C VAL A 350 -4.96 6.47 -6.48
N ASP A 351 -5.85 5.50 -6.66
CA ASP A 351 -5.50 4.08 -6.78
C ASP A 351 -4.52 3.83 -7.93
N ALA A 352 -4.70 4.54 -9.05
CA ALA A 352 -3.77 4.47 -10.16
C ALA A 352 -2.37 5.00 -9.82
N VAL A 353 -2.27 6.06 -9.02
CA VAL A 353 -0.97 6.57 -8.54
C VAL A 353 -0.31 5.56 -7.62
N ALA A 354 -1.08 4.99 -6.69
CA ALA A 354 -0.61 3.95 -5.78
C ALA A 354 -0.12 2.71 -6.57
N ASN A 355 -0.85 2.32 -7.62
CA ASN A 355 -0.49 1.22 -8.49
C ASN A 355 0.81 1.50 -9.27
N ILE A 356 0.95 2.70 -9.85
CA ILE A 356 2.17 3.12 -10.56
C ILE A 356 3.37 3.12 -9.62
N TYR A 357 3.20 3.57 -8.37
CA TYR A 357 4.25 3.50 -7.35
C TYR A 357 4.67 2.08 -7.01
N LYS A 358 3.69 1.20 -6.78
CA LYS A 358 3.96 -0.17 -6.33
C LYS A 358 4.46 -1.08 -7.44
N LYS A 359 3.92 -0.93 -8.67
CA LYS A 359 4.08 -1.89 -9.77
C LYS A 359 4.70 -1.28 -11.02
N GLY A 360 5.01 0.02 -11.01
CA GLY A 360 5.37 0.75 -12.23
C GLY A 360 4.17 1.05 -13.11
N PHE A 361 4.41 1.75 -14.21
CA PHE A 361 3.36 2.04 -15.18
C PHE A 361 2.89 0.79 -15.93
N LYS A 362 1.58 0.75 -16.22
CA LYS A 362 0.97 -0.27 -17.08
C LYS A 362 0.63 0.31 -18.45
N THR A 363 0.51 -0.57 -19.44
CA THR A 363 0.01 -0.22 -20.76
C THR A 363 -1.46 0.21 -20.69
N ALA A 364 -1.82 1.25 -21.44
CA ALA A 364 -3.18 1.78 -21.45
C ALA A 364 -4.17 0.77 -22.07
N ARG A 365 -5.34 0.61 -21.42
CA ARG A 365 -6.45 -0.21 -21.94
C ARG A 365 -7.00 0.32 -23.26
N ILE A 366 -7.14 1.64 -23.37
CA ILE A 366 -7.60 2.31 -24.58
C ILE A 366 -6.39 2.99 -25.22
N ALA A 367 -5.93 2.40 -26.31
CA ALA A 367 -4.70 2.77 -26.97
C ALA A 367 -5.02 3.42 -28.33
N VAL A 368 -4.98 4.75 -28.40
CA VAL A 368 -5.16 5.49 -29.66
C VAL A 368 -3.95 5.29 -30.61
N TYR A 369 -2.76 5.06 -30.04
CA TYR A 369 -1.48 4.96 -30.76
C TYR A 369 -0.73 3.65 -30.47
N GLY A 370 -1.45 2.60 -30.06
CA GLY A 370 -0.85 1.30 -29.69
C GLY A 370 -0.63 1.12 -28.19
N ALA A 371 -0.33 -0.11 -27.76
CA ALA A 371 -0.17 -0.43 -26.35
C ALA A 371 1.04 0.32 -25.76
N GLY A 372 0.84 1.07 -24.68
CA GLY A 372 1.91 1.89 -24.10
C GLY A 372 1.45 2.76 -22.94
N VAL A 373 2.40 3.50 -22.35
CA VAL A 373 2.14 4.48 -21.29
C VAL A 373 1.99 5.86 -21.93
N TYR A 374 0.80 6.44 -21.81
CA TYR A 374 0.50 7.71 -22.46
C TYR A 374 0.87 8.86 -21.53
N CYS A 375 1.68 9.78 -22.02
CA CYS A 375 2.01 10.99 -21.32
C CYS A 375 1.89 12.19 -22.27
N SER A 376 1.57 13.35 -21.73
CA SER A 376 1.41 14.58 -22.50
C SER A 376 2.38 15.62 -21.97
N PRO A 377 3.12 16.32 -22.83
CA PRO A 377 3.92 17.46 -22.41
C PRO A 377 3.03 18.70 -22.10
N ASN A 378 1.72 18.61 -22.36
CA ASN A 378 0.72 19.62 -22.07
C ASN A 378 -0.23 19.15 -20.95
N PRO A 379 -0.23 19.78 -19.76
CA PRO A 379 -1.13 19.38 -18.69
C PRO A 379 -2.59 19.66 -19.04
N LYS A 380 -2.85 20.56 -20.02
CA LYS A 380 -4.21 20.88 -20.46
C LYS A 380 -4.89 19.80 -21.27
N GLY A 381 -4.11 18.94 -21.92
CA GLY A 381 -4.63 17.77 -22.61
C GLY A 381 -5.17 16.69 -21.66
N LEU A 382 -4.99 16.87 -20.34
CA LEU A 382 -5.40 15.94 -19.31
C LEU A 382 -6.64 16.43 -18.52
N TYR A 383 -7.29 17.53 -18.89
CA TYR A 383 -8.37 18.13 -18.07
C TYR A 383 -9.74 17.41 -18.05
N SER A 384 -9.87 16.21 -18.63
CA SER A 384 -10.98 15.30 -18.31
C SER A 384 -10.62 14.31 -17.18
N VAL A 385 -9.46 14.50 -16.55
CA VAL A 385 -8.76 13.49 -15.75
C VAL A 385 -8.19 14.20 -14.51
N VAL A 386 -8.57 13.78 -13.30
CA VAL A 386 -8.01 14.33 -12.05
C VAL A 386 -6.48 14.19 -12.09
N PRO A 387 -5.70 15.29 -12.03
CA PRO A 387 -4.27 15.23 -12.29
C PRO A 387 -3.50 14.82 -11.03
N TYR A 388 -2.96 13.61 -11.03
CA TYR A 388 -1.87 13.22 -10.13
C TYR A 388 -0.61 13.00 -10.97
N TYR A 389 0.52 13.55 -10.54
CA TYR A 389 1.74 13.55 -11.35
C TYR A 389 2.76 12.50 -10.90
N TYR A 390 3.15 11.67 -11.86
CA TYR A 390 4.39 10.91 -11.88
C TYR A 390 5.36 11.53 -12.90
N LEU A 391 6.66 11.52 -12.60
CA LEU A 391 7.71 11.84 -13.56
C LEU A 391 8.14 10.53 -14.26
N SER A 392 7.74 10.34 -15.52
CA SER A 392 8.26 9.25 -16.36
C SER A 392 9.57 9.71 -17.02
N LEU A 393 10.59 8.87 -16.91
CA LEU A 393 11.95 9.09 -17.40
C LEU A 393 12.10 8.27 -18.70
N PHE A 394 12.58 8.86 -19.79
CA PHE A 394 12.85 8.14 -21.05
C PHE A 394 14.24 8.51 -21.58
N THR A 395 15.04 7.49 -21.91
CA THR A 395 16.33 7.62 -22.60
C THR A 395 16.13 7.67 -24.11
N SER A 396 17.12 8.24 -24.82
CA SER A 396 16.98 8.96 -26.09
C SER A 396 16.58 8.21 -27.35
N ASP A 397 16.31 6.90 -27.33
CA ASP A 397 16.33 6.14 -28.60
C ASP A 397 14.96 5.83 -29.20
N GLU A 398 13.85 6.30 -28.63
CA GLU A 398 12.50 5.84 -29.02
C GLU A 398 11.40 6.93 -29.05
N LEU A 399 11.68 8.12 -29.62
CA LEU A 399 10.65 9.16 -29.77
C LEU A 399 10.53 9.69 -31.21
N GLU A 400 10.15 8.82 -32.13
CA GLU A 400 9.36 9.21 -33.31
C GLU A 400 7.89 8.78 -33.13
N GLU A 401 6.99 9.48 -33.80
CA GLU A 401 5.58 9.09 -33.85
C GLU A 401 5.46 7.63 -34.32
N VAL A 402 4.82 6.78 -33.49
CA VAL A 402 4.26 5.45 -33.82
C VAL A 402 5.17 4.20 -33.64
N VAL A 403 4.60 3.23 -32.90
CA VAL A 403 4.83 1.76 -32.83
C VAL A 403 6.08 1.22 -32.13
N TRP A 404 5.82 0.39 -31.10
CA TRP A 404 6.64 -0.79 -30.81
C TRP A 404 5.77 -2.05 -30.92
N GLU A 405 6.02 -2.83 -31.97
CA GLU A 405 5.65 -4.24 -32.06
C GLU A 405 6.62 -5.09 -31.22
N LYS A 406 6.05 -6.15 -30.63
CA LYS A 406 6.66 -7.30 -29.92
C LYS A 406 8.19 -7.44 -29.96
N PHE A 407 8.75 -7.69 -28.76
CA PHE A 407 9.49 -8.93 -28.48
C PHE A 407 9.07 -9.52 -27.14
#